data_AF-A0A377LT00-F1
#
_entry.id   AF-A0A377LT00-F1
#
_cell.length_a   1.000
_cell.length_b   1.000
_cell.length_c   1.000
_cell.angle_alpha   90.00
_cell.angle_beta   90.00
_cell.angle_gamma   90.00
#
_symmetry.space_group_name_H-M   'P 1'
#
loop_
_entity.id
_entity.type
_entity.pdbx_description
1 polymer ?
#
loop_
_entity_poly.entity_id
_entity_poly.type
_entity_poly.pdbx_seq_one_letter_code
_entity_poly.pdbx_strand_id
1 'polypeptide(L)'
;MALFAAVGLSASCLTVIFWHPWLCRGLPVRPVPASRAMSSWLTAWRRNKTLAVGLPVTLALLSAAGIATLKVDDDIAQLQALPKTILAQEKTITALTGQRVDQKWFVVYGTSAQQTLERLEAFTPALAQAQKAGELASWRTLPLNSMKRQKSDLALLHHAAPAVMNVLHSAGLNTVSPDLTPMPVSVDAWLASPASEGWRLLWLTLPGGESGVLVPVDGVKNSTALSERAAQHEGVVWIDRKASFDSLFAHYRTLLTGLLCVALAAIACGAINPTWLASGAYQPGAVGTVAQLRAGGAGRRRAFRQSVFTAGAGAGARHWHQLHAVFQQPARHAADVDAGYHPGDDDHAADAGHAGVQRDAGHQQLWNCAGKRYFHRLLAGPAGDASQEREKTMMNAFYRVAALAATLLLAGCSHSTDTEETRPQAWLQPGTQVTLPPPGITPAIRSQQLLTGRFNGQTQSLLVLLNADGQKVTLAGLSSVGIRLFLATYDNTGIHTEQSVVMPQLPPASQVLADVMLSHWPLSAWQPQLPKGWTLKDTDTRRELRNPDGKLVTEIVYLQRNGKREPISIAQHVFKYHITIQYLGD
;
A
#
# COMPACT_ATOMS: atom_id res chain seq x y z
N MET A 1 -12.51 -11.83 3.55
CA MET A 1 -13.64 -12.38 2.78
C MET A 1 -14.34 -13.56 3.48
N ALA A 2 -13.71 -14.74 3.63
CA ALA A 2 -14.40 -15.96 4.10
C ALA A 2 -15.28 -15.79 5.36
N LEU A 3 -14.79 -15.08 6.39
CA LEU A 3 -15.56 -14.77 7.60
C LEU A 3 -16.87 -14.01 7.31
N PHE A 4 -16.83 -12.98 6.46
CA PHE A 4 -18.03 -12.22 6.06
C PHE A 4 -19.02 -13.09 5.28
N ALA A 5 -18.55 -14.00 4.43
CA ALA A 5 -19.41 -14.94 3.72
C ALA A 5 -20.08 -15.93 4.68
N ALA A 6 -19.35 -16.47 5.64
CA ALA A 6 -19.88 -17.38 6.66
C ALA A 6 -20.91 -16.70 7.57
N VAL A 7 -20.60 -15.48 8.06
CA VAL A 7 -21.53 -14.67 8.87
C VAL A 7 -22.76 -14.26 8.05
N GLY A 8 -22.59 -13.85 6.79
CA GLY A 8 -23.69 -13.45 5.90
C GLY A 8 -24.64 -14.60 5.57
N LEU A 9 -24.11 -15.80 5.26
CA LEU A 9 -24.93 -17.00 5.06
C LEU A 9 -25.65 -17.42 6.35
N SER A 10 -24.97 -17.32 7.50
CA SER A 10 -25.56 -17.64 8.79
C SER A 10 -26.70 -16.68 9.15
N ALA A 11 -26.47 -15.37 8.99
CA ALA A 11 -27.48 -14.34 9.21
C ALA A 11 -28.68 -14.50 8.26
N SER A 12 -28.44 -14.75 6.97
CA SER A 12 -29.49 -15.02 5.98
C SER A 12 -30.35 -16.24 6.36
N CYS A 13 -29.71 -17.34 6.79
CA CYS A 13 -30.39 -18.53 7.29
C CYS A 13 -31.25 -18.22 8.53
N LEU A 14 -30.72 -17.48 9.51
CA LEU A 14 -31.44 -17.08 10.71
C LEU A 14 -32.62 -16.15 10.39
N THR A 15 -32.49 -15.23 9.42
CA THR A 15 -33.61 -14.39 8.94
C THR A 15 -34.72 -15.24 8.30
N VAL A 16 -34.38 -16.25 7.50
CA VAL A 16 -35.37 -17.20 6.93
C VAL A 16 -36.02 -18.04 8.02
N ILE A 17 -35.30 -18.46 9.06
CA ILE A 17 -35.87 -19.25 10.17
C ILE A 17 -36.80 -18.41 11.06
N PHE A 18 -36.41 -17.19 11.42
CA PHE A 18 -37.14 -16.38 12.42
C PHE A 18 -38.12 -15.37 11.84
N TRP A 19 -37.78 -14.68 10.74
CA TRP A 19 -38.62 -13.60 10.20
C TRP A 19 -39.63 -14.09 9.17
N HIS A 20 -39.27 -15.01 8.27
CA HIS A 20 -40.20 -15.52 7.25
C HIS A 20 -41.52 -16.09 7.84
N PRO A 21 -41.52 -16.89 8.93
CA PRO A 21 -42.75 -17.39 9.54
C PRO A 21 -43.60 -16.31 10.23
N TRP A 22 -43.03 -15.12 10.49
CA TRP A 22 -43.76 -13.97 11.03
C TRP A 22 -44.33 -13.11 9.90
N LEU A 23 -43.51 -12.70 8.92
CA LEU A 23 -43.96 -11.88 7.79
C LEU A 23 -45.03 -12.57 6.92
N CYS A 24 -44.92 -13.88 6.69
CA CYS A 24 -45.78 -14.57 5.73
C CYS A 24 -47.14 -15.05 6.28
N ARG A 25 -47.40 -14.89 7.60
CA ARG A 25 -48.58 -15.44 8.30
C ARG A 25 -49.94 -15.03 7.75
N GLY A 26 -50.03 -13.88 7.07
CA GLY A 26 -51.27 -13.34 6.51
C GLY A 26 -51.33 -13.30 4.99
N LEU A 27 -50.36 -13.86 4.27
CA LEU A 27 -50.31 -13.78 2.80
C LEU A 27 -51.27 -14.80 2.15
N PRO A 28 -52.13 -14.38 1.19
CA PRO A 28 -53.07 -15.29 0.54
C PRO A 28 -52.33 -16.25 -0.41
N VAL A 29 -52.47 -17.55 -0.17
CA VAL A 29 -51.89 -18.60 -1.02
C VAL A 29 -52.60 -18.62 -2.38
N ARG A 30 -51.95 -18.04 -3.39
CA ARG A 30 -52.44 -18.04 -4.78
C ARG A 30 -52.03 -19.35 -5.50
N PRO A 31 -52.84 -19.84 -6.47
CA PRO A 31 -52.44 -20.97 -7.29
C PRO A 31 -51.17 -20.64 -8.10
N VAL A 32 -50.24 -21.59 -8.18
CA VAL A 32 -48.95 -21.37 -8.85
C VAL A 32 -49.16 -21.10 -10.35
N PRO A 33 -48.70 -19.94 -10.88
CA PRO A 33 -48.82 -19.63 -12.30
C PRO A 33 -48.01 -20.62 -13.14
N ALA A 34 -48.47 -20.88 -14.37
CA ALA A 34 -47.86 -21.84 -15.30
C ALA A 34 -47.70 -23.28 -14.75
N SER A 35 -48.43 -23.67 -13.70
CA SER A 35 -48.37 -25.01 -13.07
C SER A 35 -48.50 -26.18 -14.05
N ARG A 36 -49.31 -26.04 -15.12
CA ARG A 36 -49.44 -27.03 -16.20
C ARG A 36 -48.17 -27.21 -17.04
N ALA A 37 -47.39 -26.15 -17.24
CA ALA A 37 -46.11 -26.22 -17.96
C ALA A 37 -44.99 -26.79 -17.07
N MET A 38 -44.99 -26.42 -15.78
CA MET A 38 -44.04 -27.02 -14.83
C MET A 38 -44.34 -28.51 -14.59
N SER A 39 -45.61 -28.91 -14.54
CA SER A 39 -45.97 -30.33 -14.40
C SER A 39 -45.75 -31.14 -15.67
N SER A 40 -45.91 -30.57 -16.88
CA SER A 40 -45.56 -31.26 -18.12
C SER A 40 -44.04 -31.44 -18.27
N TRP A 41 -43.24 -30.43 -17.91
CA TRP A 41 -41.77 -30.51 -17.85
C TRP A 41 -41.29 -31.58 -16.85
N LEU A 42 -41.82 -31.57 -15.62
CA LEU A 42 -41.52 -32.60 -14.62
C LEU A 42 -41.97 -34.00 -15.09
N THR A 43 -43.09 -34.09 -15.82
CA THR A 43 -43.57 -35.37 -16.37
C THR A 43 -42.66 -35.87 -17.51
N ALA A 44 -42.14 -34.98 -18.35
CA ALA A 44 -41.16 -35.32 -19.39
C ALA A 44 -39.87 -35.87 -18.77
N TRP A 45 -39.32 -35.21 -17.74
CA TRP A 45 -38.17 -35.70 -16.96
C TRP A 45 -38.44 -37.02 -16.25
N ARG A 46 -39.63 -37.24 -15.69
CA ARG A 46 -39.95 -38.49 -14.97
C ARG A 46 -40.30 -39.67 -15.87
N ARG A 47 -40.77 -39.44 -17.10
CA ARG A 47 -41.16 -40.51 -18.05
C ARG A 47 -40.11 -40.80 -19.12
N ASN A 48 -39.41 -39.80 -19.65
CA ASN A 48 -38.49 -40.00 -20.76
C ASN A 48 -37.03 -40.18 -20.28
N LYS A 49 -36.56 -41.42 -20.26
CA LYS A 49 -35.18 -41.77 -19.89
C LYS A 49 -34.12 -41.10 -20.77
N THR A 50 -34.39 -40.85 -22.06
CA THR A 50 -33.39 -40.19 -22.94
C THR A 50 -33.22 -38.72 -22.59
N LEU A 51 -34.26 -38.05 -22.10
CA LEU A 51 -34.18 -36.67 -21.63
C LEU A 51 -33.58 -36.61 -20.21
N ALA A 52 -34.00 -37.51 -19.32
CA ALA A 52 -33.53 -37.56 -17.94
C ALA A 52 -32.04 -37.92 -17.76
N VAL A 53 -31.49 -38.75 -18.66
CA VAL A 53 -30.08 -39.18 -18.62
C VAL A 53 -29.25 -38.51 -19.72
N GLY A 54 -29.78 -38.43 -20.94
CA GLY A 54 -29.05 -37.89 -22.09
C GLY A 54 -28.74 -36.41 -21.96
N LEU A 55 -29.65 -35.58 -21.44
CA LEU A 55 -29.39 -34.14 -21.28
C LEU A 55 -28.31 -33.84 -20.22
N PRO A 56 -28.32 -34.45 -19.01
CA PRO A 56 -27.19 -34.36 -18.09
C PRO A 56 -25.87 -34.87 -18.67
N VAL A 57 -25.89 -35.99 -19.41
CA VAL A 57 -24.67 -36.57 -20.01
C VAL A 57 -24.09 -35.70 -21.11
N THR A 58 -24.90 -35.13 -22.02
CA THR A 58 -24.40 -34.22 -23.06
C THR A 58 -23.89 -32.91 -22.47
N LEU A 59 -24.56 -32.35 -21.45
CA LEU A 59 -24.06 -31.19 -20.70
C LEU A 59 -22.74 -31.50 -19.99
N ALA A 60 -22.60 -32.68 -19.36
CA ALA A 60 -21.36 -33.10 -18.71
C ALA A 60 -20.21 -33.29 -19.72
N LEU A 61 -20.46 -33.92 -20.87
CA LEU A 61 -19.46 -34.08 -21.94
C LEU A 61 -19.02 -32.74 -22.53
N LEU A 62 -19.96 -31.82 -22.78
CA LEU A 62 -19.66 -30.46 -23.25
C LEU A 62 -18.86 -29.67 -22.21
N SER A 63 -19.19 -29.82 -20.92
CA SER A 63 -18.45 -29.20 -19.81
C SER A 63 -17.03 -29.76 -19.69
N ALA A 64 -16.86 -31.08 -19.82
CA ALA A 64 -15.56 -31.74 -19.81
C ALA A 64 -14.68 -31.30 -21.00
N ALA A 65 -15.27 -31.16 -22.19
CA ALA A 65 -14.58 -30.62 -23.37
C ALA A 65 -14.14 -29.16 -23.14
N GLY A 66 -15.00 -28.32 -22.55
CA GLY A 66 -14.65 -26.96 -22.15
C GLY A 66 -13.48 -26.92 -21.16
N ILE A 67 -13.54 -27.73 -20.10
CA ILE A 67 -12.47 -27.86 -19.08
C ILE A 67 -11.15 -28.33 -19.72
N ALA A 68 -11.19 -29.26 -20.68
CA ALA A 68 -9.99 -29.72 -21.40
C ALA A 68 -9.33 -28.64 -22.26
N THR A 69 -10.05 -27.57 -22.62
CA THR A 69 -9.51 -26.40 -23.33
C THR A 69 -9.14 -25.22 -22.41
N LEU A 70 -9.34 -25.34 -21.10
CA LEU A 70 -9.12 -24.27 -20.13
C LEU A 70 -7.61 -23.97 -19.99
N LYS A 71 -7.16 -22.92 -20.67
CA LYS A 71 -5.87 -22.30 -20.36
C LYS A 71 -5.97 -21.61 -19.02
N VAL A 72 -5.07 -21.97 -18.11
CA VAL A 72 -4.92 -21.33 -16.80
C VAL A 72 -3.66 -20.47 -16.84
N ASP A 73 -3.78 -19.26 -16.31
CA ASP A 73 -2.69 -18.30 -16.18
C ASP A 73 -2.65 -17.87 -14.71
N ASP A 74 -1.49 -18.03 -14.07
CA ASP A 74 -1.27 -17.74 -12.65
C ASP A 74 -0.49 -16.42 -12.45
N ASP A 75 -0.28 -15.63 -13.52
CA ASP A 75 0.43 -14.35 -13.45
C ASP A 75 -0.33 -13.33 -12.58
N ILE A 76 0.25 -12.99 -11.42
CA ILE A 76 -0.34 -12.05 -10.46
C ILE A 76 -0.54 -10.62 -11.02
N ALA A 77 0.22 -10.21 -12.03
CA ALA A 77 0.09 -8.90 -12.65
C ALA A 77 -1.22 -8.74 -13.44
N GLN A 78 -1.89 -9.84 -13.82
CA GLN A 78 -3.23 -9.76 -14.43
C GLN A 78 -4.32 -9.35 -13.42
N LEU A 79 -4.08 -9.59 -12.12
CA LEU A 79 -4.94 -9.09 -11.03
C LEU A 79 -4.70 -7.60 -10.74
N GLN A 80 -3.59 -7.02 -11.24
CA GLN A 80 -3.33 -5.59 -11.17
C GLN A 80 -3.82 -4.90 -12.45
N ALA A 81 -5.02 -4.31 -12.37
CA ALA A 81 -5.58 -3.48 -13.45
C ALA A 81 -4.84 -2.12 -13.58
N LEU A 82 -3.55 -2.16 -13.89
CA LEU A 82 -2.73 -0.98 -14.12
C LEU A 82 -3.33 -0.16 -15.28
N PRO A 83 -3.57 1.16 -15.13
CA PRO A 83 -4.18 1.95 -16.20
C PRO A 83 -3.33 1.89 -17.46
N LYS A 84 -3.98 1.69 -18.62
CA LYS A 84 -3.30 1.50 -19.91
C LYS A 84 -2.37 2.68 -20.29
N THR A 85 -2.65 3.87 -19.77
CA THR A 85 -1.81 5.07 -19.86
C THR A 85 -0.47 4.91 -19.14
N ILE A 86 -0.48 4.36 -17.91
CA ILE A 86 0.73 4.10 -17.12
C ILE A 86 1.58 3.03 -17.80
N LEU A 87 0.98 1.94 -18.29
CA LEU A 87 1.70 0.90 -19.04
C LEU A 87 2.30 1.41 -20.36
N ALA A 88 1.69 2.42 -21.00
CA ALA A 88 2.25 3.07 -22.18
C ALA A 88 3.41 4.02 -21.82
N GLN A 89 3.27 4.77 -20.73
CA GLN A 89 4.33 5.63 -20.18
C GLN A 89 5.54 4.81 -19.73
N GLU A 90 5.34 3.72 -18.99
CA GLU A 90 6.38 2.79 -18.56
C GLU A 90 7.17 2.24 -19.76
N LYS A 91 6.48 1.71 -20.78
CA LYS A 91 7.11 1.25 -22.02
C LYS A 91 7.89 2.35 -22.74
N THR A 92 7.40 3.58 -22.71
CA THR A 92 8.07 4.73 -23.33
C THR A 92 9.32 5.13 -22.55
N ILE A 93 9.24 5.17 -21.21
CA ILE A 93 10.39 5.41 -20.32
C ILE A 93 11.44 4.32 -20.55
N THR A 94 11.05 3.04 -20.48
CA THR A 94 11.93 1.89 -20.74
C THR A 94 12.61 1.96 -22.11
N ALA A 95 11.90 2.39 -23.16
CA ALA A 95 12.48 2.53 -24.50
C ALA A 95 13.48 3.71 -24.62
N LEU A 96 13.35 4.74 -23.78
CA LEU A 96 14.20 5.93 -23.79
C LEU A 96 15.39 5.85 -22.82
N THR A 97 15.22 5.23 -21.65
CA THR A 97 16.27 5.11 -20.62
C THR A 97 17.01 3.77 -20.64
N GLY A 98 16.44 2.76 -21.31
CA GLY A 98 16.86 1.36 -21.18
C GLY A 98 16.49 0.71 -19.85
N GLN A 99 16.09 1.49 -18.84
CA GLN A 99 15.75 1.02 -17.50
C GLN A 99 14.33 0.46 -17.48
N ARG A 100 14.23 -0.82 -17.17
CA ARG A 100 12.97 -1.52 -16.90
C ARG A 100 12.63 -1.47 -15.41
N VAL A 101 11.38 -1.82 -15.09
CA VAL A 101 10.90 -1.98 -13.71
C VAL A 101 10.90 -3.46 -13.30
N ASP A 102 11.56 -4.37 -14.06
CA ASP A 102 11.71 -5.77 -13.65
C ASP A 102 12.73 -5.89 -12.51
N GLN A 103 12.20 -5.94 -11.29
CA GLN A 103 12.94 -6.10 -10.02
C GLN A 103 13.51 -7.51 -9.89
N LYS A 104 14.48 -7.83 -10.75
CA LYS A 104 15.17 -9.12 -10.84
C LYS A 104 16.68 -8.89 -10.70
N TRP A 105 17.28 -9.60 -9.76
CA TRP A 105 18.69 -9.45 -9.43
C TRP A 105 19.25 -10.72 -8.81
N PHE A 106 20.54 -10.95 -9.04
CA PHE A 106 21.30 -11.84 -8.17
C PHE A 106 21.79 -11.05 -6.95
N VAL A 107 21.82 -11.70 -5.80
CA VAL A 107 22.53 -11.23 -4.62
C VAL A 107 23.76 -12.11 -4.45
N VAL A 108 24.95 -11.53 -4.54
CA VAL A 108 26.20 -12.21 -4.21
C VAL A 108 26.65 -11.70 -2.85
N TYR A 109 26.98 -12.59 -1.90
CA TYR A 109 27.27 -12.21 -0.52
C TYR A 109 28.39 -13.05 0.11
N GLY A 110 28.99 -12.51 1.16
CA GLY A 110 30.05 -13.17 1.93
C GLY A 110 30.24 -12.57 3.31
N THR A 111 31.01 -13.26 4.15
CA THR A 111 31.32 -12.85 5.53
C THR A 111 32.23 -11.61 5.61
N SER A 112 32.71 -11.13 4.46
CA SER A 112 33.48 -9.89 4.33
C SER A 112 33.31 -9.28 2.95
N ALA A 113 33.63 -7.99 2.84
CA ALA A 113 33.66 -7.24 1.59
C ALA A 113 34.57 -7.89 0.52
N GLN A 114 35.72 -8.44 0.91
CA GLN A 114 36.62 -9.10 -0.04
C GLN A 114 36.10 -10.46 -0.52
N GLN A 115 35.54 -11.30 0.37
CA GLN A 115 34.91 -12.56 -0.06
C GLN A 115 33.74 -12.30 -1.03
N THR A 116 32.99 -11.23 -0.81
CA THR A 116 31.88 -10.80 -1.67
C THR A 116 32.36 -10.43 -3.08
N LEU A 117 33.47 -9.68 -3.19
CA LEU A 117 34.09 -9.37 -4.49
C LEU A 117 34.69 -10.62 -5.16
N GLU A 118 35.37 -11.50 -4.43
CA GLU A 118 35.93 -12.74 -5.00
C GLU A 118 34.82 -13.68 -5.52
N ARG A 119 33.67 -13.76 -4.83
CA ARG A 119 32.49 -14.49 -5.30
C ARG A 119 31.84 -13.82 -6.53
N LEU A 120 31.78 -12.49 -6.57
CA LEU A 120 31.29 -11.73 -7.72
C LEU A 120 32.15 -11.98 -8.97
N GLU A 121 33.47 -11.95 -8.82
CA GLU A 121 34.44 -12.27 -9.87
C GLU A 121 34.29 -13.71 -10.36
N ALA A 122 34.10 -14.68 -9.45
CA ALA A 122 33.87 -16.08 -9.78
C ALA A 122 32.52 -16.36 -10.46
N PHE A 123 31.49 -15.54 -10.20
CA PHE A 123 30.15 -15.66 -10.80
C PHE A 123 30.01 -14.93 -12.15
N THR A 124 30.83 -13.91 -12.39
CA THR A 124 30.79 -13.10 -13.64
C THR A 124 30.88 -13.94 -14.94
N PRO A 125 31.71 -15.01 -15.04
CA PRO A 125 31.71 -15.91 -16.20
C PRO A 125 30.36 -16.62 -16.44
N ALA A 126 29.61 -16.96 -15.39
CA ALA A 126 28.31 -17.62 -15.51
C ALA A 126 27.24 -16.65 -16.02
N LEU A 127 27.28 -15.37 -15.61
CA LEU A 127 26.44 -14.30 -16.18
C LEU A 127 26.72 -14.07 -17.67
N ALA A 128 28.00 -14.05 -18.06
CA ALA A 128 28.39 -13.94 -19.46
C ALA A 128 27.96 -15.16 -20.30
N GLN A 129 27.89 -16.36 -19.72
CA GLN A 129 27.30 -17.54 -20.37
C GLN A 129 25.78 -17.42 -20.50
N ALA A 130 25.07 -17.01 -19.44
CA ALA A 130 23.62 -16.81 -19.44
C ALA A 130 23.19 -15.79 -20.52
N GLN A 131 23.96 -14.71 -20.68
CA GLN A 131 23.75 -13.72 -21.73
C GLN A 131 23.96 -14.30 -23.14
N LYS A 132 25.01 -15.11 -23.34
CA LYS A 132 25.28 -15.79 -24.63
C LYS A 132 24.24 -16.87 -24.97
N ALA A 133 23.69 -17.54 -23.96
CA ALA A 133 22.57 -18.47 -24.10
C ALA A 133 21.22 -17.74 -24.33
N GLY A 134 21.18 -16.41 -24.16
CA GLY A 134 19.99 -15.60 -24.30
C GLY A 134 18.97 -15.76 -23.16
N GLU A 135 19.40 -16.29 -22.00
CA GLU A 135 18.60 -16.43 -20.77
C GLU A 135 18.20 -15.05 -20.19
N LEU A 136 19.08 -14.06 -20.38
CA LEU A 136 18.93 -12.64 -20.03
C LEU A 136 19.49 -11.76 -21.16
N ALA A 137 19.17 -10.46 -21.16
CA ALA A 137 19.65 -9.51 -22.17
C ALA A 137 20.91 -8.75 -21.72
N SER A 138 20.90 -8.24 -20.49
CA SER A 138 22.00 -7.47 -19.90
C SER A 138 22.08 -7.70 -18.38
N TRP A 139 23.25 -7.37 -17.82
CA TRP A 139 23.55 -7.44 -16.40
C TRP A 139 24.53 -6.32 -16.03
N ARG A 140 24.60 -5.91 -14.76
CA ARG A 140 25.54 -4.88 -14.29
C ARG A 140 26.19 -5.28 -12.96
N THR A 141 27.52 -5.20 -12.90
CA THR A 141 28.31 -5.35 -11.67
C THR A 141 28.94 -4.01 -11.24
N LEU A 142 29.70 -4.05 -10.16
CA LEU A 142 30.51 -2.94 -9.66
C LEU A 142 31.80 -2.80 -10.49
N PRO A 143 32.30 -1.58 -10.75
CA PRO A 143 33.60 -1.32 -11.37
C PRO A 143 34.73 -1.41 -10.33
N LEU A 144 34.77 -2.49 -9.54
CA LEU A 144 35.75 -2.69 -8.47
C LEU A 144 36.18 -4.16 -8.39
N ASN A 145 37.46 -4.41 -8.61
CA ASN A 145 38.09 -5.74 -8.52
C ASN A 145 38.46 -6.06 -7.06
N SER A 146 38.51 -7.34 -6.71
CA SER A 146 39.02 -7.80 -5.41
C SER A 146 40.50 -7.44 -5.21
N MET A 147 40.95 -7.33 -3.96
CA MET A 147 42.37 -7.08 -3.63
C MET A 147 43.29 -8.22 -4.13
N LYS A 148 42.74 -9.43 -4.26
CA LYS A 148 43.41 -10.60 -4.86
C LYS A 148 43.60 -10.40 -6.36
N ARG A 149 42.56 -9.96 -7.07
CA ARG A 149 42.60 -9.63 -8.50
C ARG A 149 43.54 -8.44 -8.78
N GLN A 150 43.42 -7.34 -8.04
CA GLN A 150 44.31 -6.17 -8.14
C GLN A 150 45.80 -6.54 -8.01
N LYS A 151 46.15 -7.39 -7.04
CA LYS A 151 47.53 -7.92 -6.88
C LYS A 151 47.97 -8.81 -8.05
N SER A 152 47.08 -9.64 -8.57
CA SER A 152 47.34 -10.48 -9.75
C SER A 152 47.58 -9.65 -11.01
N ASP A 153 46.78 -8.60 -11.21
CA ASP A 153 46.90 -7.71 -12.37
C ASP A 153 48.20 -6.89 -12.33
N LEU A 154 48.60 -6.40 -11.15
CA LEU A 154 49.88 -5.73 -10.96
C LEU A 154 51.08 -6.65 -11.25
N ALA A 155 51.02 -7.92 -10.82
CA ALA A 155 52.06 -8.91 -11.13
C ALA A 155 52.17 -9.19 -12.64
N LEU A 156 51.04 -9.25 -13.35
CA LEU A 156 51.01 -9.37 -14.81
C LEU A 156 51.60 -8.13 -15.50
N LEU A 157 51.32 -6.92 -15.00
CA LEU A 157 51.92 -5.68 -15.52
C LEU A 157 53.44 -5.65 -15.34
N HIS A 158 53.97 -6.00 -14.16
CA HIS A 158 55.42 -6.12 -13.96
C HIS A 158 56.09 -7.13 -14.90
N HIS A 159 55.40 -8.23 -15.24
CA HIS A 159 55.93 -9.23 -16.17
C HIS A 159 55.87 -8.79 -17.65
N ALA A 160 54.79 -8.10 -18.05
CA ALA A 160 54.58 -7.68 -19.43
C ALA A 160 55.34 -6.38 -19.80
N ALA A 161 55.52 -5.46 -18.85
CA ALA A 161 56.09 -4.14 -19.12
C ALA A 161 57.47 -4.17 -19.81
N PRO A 162 58.45 -5.02 -19.43
CA PRO A 162 59.76 -5.05 -20.10
C PRO A 162 59.66 -5.37 -21.61
N ALA A 163 58.74 -6.27 -22.00
CA ALA A 163 58.55 -6.61 -23.42
C ALA A 163 57.94 -5.45 -24.20
N VAL A 164 56.92 -4.78 -23.64
CA VAL A 164 56.33 -3.56 -24.22
C VAL A 164 57.36 -2.44 -24.32
N MET A 165 58.18 -2.24 -23.29
CA MET A 165 59.21 -1.21 -23.27
C MET A 165 60.30 -1.44 -24.30
N ASN A 166 60.72 -2.69 -24.54
CA ASN A 166 61.69 -3.00 -25.60
C ASN A 166 61.14 -2.64 -27.00
N VAL A 167 59.85 -2.89 -27.24
CA VAL A 167 59.19 -2.49 -28.51
C VAL A 167 59.12 -0.96 -28.62
N LEU A 168 58.72 -0.25 -27.57
CA LEU A 168 58.67 1.23 -27.57
C LEU A 168 60.05 1.86 -27.80
N HIS A 169 61.11 1.34 -27.17
CA HIS A 169 62.48 1.79 -27.43
C HIS A 169 62.92 1.51 -28.88
N SER A 170 62.55 0.35 -29.45
CA SER A 170 62.85 0.05 -30.86
C SER A 170 62.12 0.98 -31.85
N ALA A 171 61.01 1.59 -31.43
CA ALA A 171 60.28 2.62 -32.15
C ALA A 171 60.75 4.07 -31.83
N GLY A 172 61.82 4.22 -31.03
CA GLY A 172 62.40 5.51 -30.65
C GLY A 172 61.73 6.22 -29.47
N LEU A 173 60.74 5.60 -28.82
CA LEU A 173 59.96 6.19 -27.72
C LEU A 173 60.63 5.97 -26.34
N ASN A 174 61.89 6.40 -26.24
CA ASN A 174 62.79 6.13 -25.10
C ASN A 174 62.45 6.91 -23.82
N THR A 175 61.44 7.80 -23.83
CA THR A 175 61.06 8.65 -22.69
C THR A 175 59.81 8.15 -21.95
N VAL A 176 59.13 7.12 -22.46
CA VAL A 176 57.98 6.51 -21.79
C VAL A 176 58.50 5.61 -20.66
N SER A 177 57.94 5.75 -19.46
CA SER A 177 58.17 4.82 -18.36
C SER A 177 56.83 4.55 -17.66
N PRO A 178 56.39 3.27 -17.56
CA PRO A 178 55.13 2.96 -16.91
C PRO A 178 55.28 3.09 -15.39
N ASP A 179 54.42 3.90 -14.77
CA ASP A 179 54.25 3.86 -13.31
C ASP A 179 53.57 2.54 -12.93
N LEU A 180 54.29 1.73 -12.17
CA LEU A 180 53.84 0.44 -11.62
C LEU A 180 53.85 0.47 -10.08
N THR A 181 53.75 1.65 -9.47
CA THR A 181 53.58 1.76 -8.02
C THR A 181 52.21 1.18 -7.60
N PRO A 182 52.11 0.41 -6.49
CA PRO A 182 50.85 -0.18 -6.10
C PRO A 182 49.86 0.88 -5.60
N MET A 183 48.79 1.13 -6.34
CA MET A 183 47.65 1.95 -5.92
C MET A 183 46.39 1.08 -5.68
N PRO A 184 46.37 0.24 -4.63
CA PRO A 184 45.24 -0.64 -4.35
C PRO A 184 44.02 0.16 -3.85
N VAL A 185 42.83 -0.26 -4.27
CA VAL A 185 41.56 0.36 -3.90
C VAL A 185 40.75 -0.58 -3.02
N SER A 186 40.50 -0.18 -1.77
CA SER A 186 39.59 -0.89 -0.86
C SER A 186 38.13 -0.54 -1.14
N VAL A 187 37.20 -1.38 -0.67
CA VAL A 187 35.76 -1.14 -0.80
C VAL A 187 35.36 0.16 -0.10
N ASP A 188 35.83 0.41 1.12
CA ASP A 188 35.47 1.61 1.88
C ASP A 188 36.02 2.90 1.25
N ALA A 189 37.25 2.86 0.71
CA ALA A 189 37.84 3.99 -0.01
C ALA A 189 37.08 4.28 -1.31
N TRP A 190 36.66 3.23 -2.04
CA TRP A 190 35.84 3.37 -3.24
C TRP A 190 34.44 3.89 -2.93
N LEU A 191 33.77 3.37 -1.89
CA LEU A 191 32.45 3.84 -1.42
C LEU A 191 32.50 5.31 -0.97
N ALA A 192 33.58 5.75 -0.33
CA ALA A 192 33.80 7.15 0.00
C ALA A 192 34.06 8.04 -1.23
N SER A 193 34.69 7.50 -2.29
CA SER A 193 34.97 8.26 -3.52
C SER A 193 33.70 8.58 -4.33
N PRO A 194 33.66 9.69 -5.09
CA PRO A 194 32.56 9.99 -6.01
C PRO A 194 32.32 8.91 -7.09
N ALA A 195 33.38 8.16 -7.45
CA ALA A 195 33.31 7.12 -8.47
C ALA A 195 32.37 5.93 -8.12
N SER A 196 31.92 5.82 -6.87
CA SER A 196 30.94 4.81 -6.45
C SER A 196 29.48 5.28 -6.51
N GLU A 197 29.17 6.56 -6.77
CA GLU A 197 27.83 7.13 -6.57
C GLU A 197 26.68 6.36 -7.25
N GLY A 198 26.88 5.88 -8.48
CA GLY A 198 25.89 5.08 -9.21
C GLY A 198 25.75 3.63 -8.75
N TRP A 199 26.64 3.17 -7.88
CA TRP A 199 26.77 1.78 -7.44
C TRP A 199 26.66 1.60 -5.92
N ARG A 200 26.68 2.67 -5.11
CA ARG A 200 26.47 2.61 -3.65
C ARG A 200 25.18 1.88 -3.27
N LEU A 201 24.10 2.05 -4.04
CA LEU A 201 22.82 1.34 -3.82
C LEU A 201 22.85 -0.15 -4.22
N LEU A 202 23.89 -0.58 -4.94
CA LEU A 202 24.14 -1.99 -5.27
C LEU A 202 25.06 -2.67 -4.24
N TRP A 203 25.59 -1.95 -3.26
CA TRP A 203 26.42 -2.51 -2.19
C TRP A 203 25.74 -2.38 -0.82
N LEU A 204 25.83 -3.43 -0.02
CA LEU A 204 25.29 -3.50 1.33
C LEU A 204 26.35 -4.11 2.26
N THR A 205 26.69 -3.40 3.34
CA THR A 205 27.48 -3.96 4.46
C THR A 205 26.58 -4.01 5.69
N LEU A 206 26.49 -5.19 6.32
CA LEU A 206 25.78 -5.38 7.59
C LEU A 206 26.68 -5.00 8.79
N PRO A 207 26.11 -4.67 9.96
CA PRO A 207 26.89 -4.32 11.16
C PRO A 207 27.90 -5.40 11.62
N GLY A 208 27.70 -6.66 11.23
CA GLY A 208 28.63 -7.76 11.50
C GLY A 208 29.81 -7.88 10.51
N GLY A 209 29.97 -6.96 9.55
CA GLY A 209 31.02 -7.00 8.52
C GLY A 209 30.68 -7.86 7.30
N GLU A 210 29.66 -8.71 7.40
CA GLU A 210 29.06 -9.40 6.26
C GLU A 210 28.65 -8.40 5.17
N SER A 211 28.87 -8.74 3.91
CA SER A 211 28.67 -7.85 2.79
C SER A 211 27.90 -8.54 1.66
N GLY A 212 27.19 -7.75 0.87
CA GLY A 212 26.42 -8.20 -0.28
C GLY A 212 26.41 -7.19 -1.41
N VAL A 213 26.38 -7.71 -2.64
CA VAL A 213 26.23 -6.93 -3.87
C VAL A 213 24.98 -7.38 -4.63
N LEU A 214 24.21 -6.40 -5.08
CA LEU A 214 23.07 -6.58 -5.98
C LEU A 214 23.56 -6.50 -7.43
N VAL A 215 23.32 -7.55 -8.21
CA VAL A 215 23.60 -7.62 -9.64
C VAL A 215 22.26 -7.60 -10.38
N PRO A 216 21.74 -6.42 -10.78
CA PRO A 216 20.52 -6.31 -11.56
C PRO A 216 20.71 -6.91 -12.96
N VAL A 217 19.66 -7.55 -13.47
CA VAL A 217 19.66 -8.19 -14.80
C VAL A 217 18.36 -7.91 -15.55
N ASP A 218 18.48 -7.50 -16.81
CA ASP A 218 17.34 -7.06 -17.63
C ASP A 218 16.91 -8.15 -18.61
N GLY A 219 15.60 -8.21 -18.91
CA GLY A 219 15.10 -8.98 -20.06
C GLY A 219 15.21 -10.50 -19.89
N VAL A 220 15.11 -10.97 -18.65
CA VAL A 220 15.10 -12.39 -18.27
C VAL A 220 14.00 -13.16 -19.01
N LYS A 221 14.38 -14.19 -19.77
CA LYS A 221 13.46 -15.11 -20.46
C LYS A 221 13.21 -16.41 -19.72
N ASN A 222 14.20 -16.88 -18.96
CA ASN A 222 14.13 -18.16 -18.24
C ASN A 222 14.59 -17.98 -16.79
N SER A 223 13.64 -17.73 -15.88
CA SER A 223 13.93 -17.48 -14.46
C SER A 223 14.38 -18.73 -13.70
N THR A 224 13.93 -19.92 -14.09
CA THR A 224 14.33 -21.17 -13.43
C THR A 224 15.79 -21.54 -13.74
N ALA A 225 16.22 -21.39 -15.01
CA ALA A 225 17.62 -21.60 -15.37
C ALA A 225 18.58 -20.64 -14.64
N LEU A 226 18.18 -19.37 -14.46
CA LEU A 226 18.96 -18.42 -13.64
C LEU A 226 18.99 -18.82 -12.15
N SER A 227 17.90 -19.36 -11.61
CA SER A 227 17.83 -19.91 -10.25
C SER A 227 18.76 -21.12 -10.06
N GLU A 228 18.74 -22.06 -11.00
CA GLU A 228 19.63 -23.23 -11.02
C GLU A 228 21.10 -22.83 -11.17
N ARG A 229 21.39 -21.82 -12.00
CA ARG A 229 22.72 -21.23 -12.19
C ARG A 229 23.23 -20.52 -10.93
N ALA A 230 22.37 -19.86 -10.16
CA ALA A 230 22.74 -19.30 -8.85
C ALA A 230 23.11 -20.41 -7.86
N ALA A 231 22.29 -21.47 -7.78
CA ALA A 231 22.50 -22.59 -6.85
C ALA A 231 23.81 -23.37 -7.05
N GLN A 232 24.48 -23.20 -8.20
CA GLN A 232 25.81 -23.77 -8.48
C GLN A 232 26.98 -22.95 -7.89
N HIS A 233 26.73 -21.72 -7.41
CA HIS A 233 27.74 -20.82 -6.87
C HIS A 233 27.51 -20.51 -5.38
N GLU A 234 28.50 -20.79 -4.54
CA GLU A 234 28.40 -20.53 -3.10
C GLU A 234 28.27 -19.02 -2.80
N GLY A 235 27.27 -18.65 -2.00
CA GLY A 235 27.00 -17.24 -1.69
C GLY A 235 26.33 -16.46 -2.82
N VAL A 236 25.67 -17.12 -3.77
CA VAL A 236 24.86 -16.48 -4.83
C VAL A 236 23.40 -16.91 -4.70
N VAL A 237 22.48 -15.94 -4.68
CA VAL A 237 21.03 -16.16 -4.61
C VAL A 237 20.33 -15.41 -5.74
N TRP A 238 19.41 -16.09 -6.43
CA TRP A 238 18.53 -15.48 -7.42
C TRP A 238 17.27 -14.91 -6.76
N ILE A 239 16.87 -13.68 -7.13
CA ILE A 239 15.63 -13.06 -6.64
C ILE A 239 14.74 -12.62 -7.81
N ASP A 240 13.61 -13.32 -7.95
CA ASP A 240 12.49 -12.96 -8.82
C ASP A 240 11.19 -12.97 -8.00
N ARG A 241 10.86 -11.80 -7.42
CA ARG A 241 9.70 -11.67 -6.52
C ARG A 241 8.38 -11.99 -7.21
N LYS A 242 8.26 -11.69 -8.51
CA LYS A 242 7.07 -11.97 -9.32
C LYS A 242 6.85 -13.48 -9.45
N ALA A 243 7.87 -14.22 -9.91
CA ALA A 243 7.76 -15.68 -10.06
C ALA A 243 7.47 -16.39 -8.72
N SER A 244 7.98 -15.85 -7.61
CA SER A 244 7.67 -16.34 -6.26
C SER A 244 6.18 -16.18 -5.90
N PHE A 245 5.53 -15.09 -6.32
CA PHE A 245 4.08 -14.93 -6.18
C PHE A 245 3.30 -15.82 -7.16
N ASP A 246 3.67 -15.86 -8.44
CA ASP A 246 2.97 -16.66 -9.46
C ASP A 246 2.92 -18.15 -9.07
N SER A 247 4.04 -18.70 -8.57
CA SER A 247 4.13 -20.07 -8.04
C SER A 247 3.31 -20.31 -6.76
N LEU A 248 3.23 -19.32 -5.86
CA LEU A 248 2.39 -19.38 -4.67
C LEU A 248 0.89 -19.39 -5.04
N PHE A 249 0.50 -18.60 -6.05
CA PHE A 249 -0.86 -18.59 -6.59
C PHE A 249 -1.21 -19.93 -7.25
N ALA A 250 -0.32 -20.49 -8.08
CA ALA A 250 -0.49 -21.82 -8.68
C ALA A 250 -0.65 -22.93 -7.62
N HIS A 251 0.11 -22.85 -6.51
CA HIS A 251 -0.01 -23.77 -5.39
C HIS A 251 -1.37 -23.66 -4.69
N TYR A 252 -1.79 -22.44 -4.30
CA TYR A 252 -3.10 -22.23 -3.68
C TYR A 252 -4.27 -22.58 -4.61
N ARG A 253 -4.17 -22.27 -5.90
CA ARG A 253 -5.14 -22.70 -6.92
C ARG A 253 -5.28 -24.21 -6.92
N THR A 254 -4.18 -24.95 -6.96
CA THR A 254 -4.18 -26.43 -6.96
C THR A 254 -4.85 -26.98 -5.70
N LEU A 255 -4.54 -26.44 -4.52
CA LEU A 255 -5.18 -26.83 -3.25
C LEU A 255 -6.68 -26.51 -3.22
N LEU A 256 -7.08 -25.31 -3.66
CA LEU A 256 -8.48 -24.87 -3.65
C LEU A 256 -9.33 -25.62 -4.69
N THR A 257 -8.78 -25.91 -5.87
CA THR A 257 -9.43 -26.79 -6.86
C THR A 257 -9.60 -28.20 -6.30
N GLY A 258 -8.57 -28.76 -5.66
CA GLY A 258 -8.67 -30.07 -4.99
C GLY A 258 -9.76 -30.09 -3.92
N LEU A 259 -9.80 -29.09 -3.04
CA LEU A 259 -10.82 -28.94 -2.00
C LEU A 259 -12.24 -28.81 -2.60
N LEU A 260 -12.39 -28.04 -3.68
CA LEU A 260 -13.65 -27.88 -4.39
C LEU A 260 -14.12 -29.20 -5.02
N CYS A 261 -13.22 -29.96 -5.65
CA CYS A 261 -13.52 -31.29 -6.18
C CYS A 261 -13.97 -32.26 -5.09
N VAL A 262 -13.31 -32.25 -3.92
CA VAL A 262 -13.73 -33.07 -2.75
C VAL A 262 -15.11 -32.64 -2.23
N ALA A 263 -15.38 -31.34 -2.13
CA ALA A 263 -16.69 -30.84 -1.69
C ALA A 263 -17.82 -31.22 -2.67
N LEU A 264 -17.59 -31.06 -3.97
CA LEU A 264 -18.55 -31.45 -5.02
C LEU A 264 -18.76 -32.97 -5.05
N ALA A 265 -17.72 -33.78 -4.86
CA ALA A 265 -17.84 -35.23 -4.75
C ALA A 265 -18.65 -35.65 -3.51
N ALA A 266 -18.44 -35.01 -2.36
CA ALA A 266 -19.22 -35.26 -1.15
C ALA A 266 -20.72 -34.92 -1.35
N ILE A 267 -21.02 -33.79 -1.99
CA ILE A 267 -22.40 -33.39 -2.34
C ILE A 267 -23.02 -34.40 -3.32
N ALA A 268 -22.29 -34.84 -4.35
CA ALA A 268 -22.77 -35.82 -5.32
C ALA A 268 -23.07 -37.18 -4.66
N CYS A 269 -22.17 -37.68 -3.81
CA CYS A 269 -22.39 -38.91 -3.05
C CYS A 269 -23.61 -38.82 -2.12
N GLY A 270 -23.79 -37.69 -1.42
CA GLY A 270 -24.96 -37.45 -0.57
C GLY A 270 -26.28 -37.36 -1.34
N ALA A 271 -26.26 -36.84 -2.56
CA ALA A 271 -27.43 -36.76 -3.44
C ALA A 271 -27.78 -38.12 -4.09
N ILE A 272 -26.77 -38.93 -4.43
CA ILE A 272 -26.96 -40.26 -5.02
C ILE A 272 -27.44 -41.27 -3.95
N ASN A 273 -26.96 -41.13 -2.71
CA ASN A 273 -27.25 -42.08 -1.63
C ASN A 273 -27.94 -41.37 -0.44
N PRO A 274 -29.24 -41.03 -0.53
CA PRO A 274 -29.94 -40.21 0.47
C PRO A 274 -30.06 -40.87 1.85
N THR A 275 -29.84 -42.18 1.96
CA THR A 275 -29.71 -42.89 3.24
C THR A 275 -28.47 -42.46 4.02
N TRP A 276 -27.41 -41.97 3.35
CA TRP A 276 -26.14 -41.59 3.98
C TRP A 276 -26.25 -40.29 4.80
N LEU A 277 -27.10 -39.35 4.39
CA LEU A 277 -27.49 -38.21 5.24
C LEU A 277 -28.40 -38.66 6.40
N ALA A 278 -29.26 -39.67 6.19
CA ALA A 278 -30.16 -40.19 7.21
C ALA A 278 -29.45 -41.03 8.29
N SER A 279 -28.28 -41.61 8.00
CA SER A 279 -27.53 -42.47 8.93
C SER A 279 -26.68 -41.74 9.98
N GLY A 280 -26.79 -40.41 10.09
CA GLY A 280 -26.27 -39.65 11.23
C GLY A 280 -24.81 -39.19 11.11
N ALA A 281 -24.60 -38.03 10.47
CA ALA A 281 -23.34 -37.27 10.54
C ALA A 281 -23.55 -35.75 10.47
N TYR A 282 -24.63 -35.27 9.86
CA TYR A 282 -24.97 -33.85 9.77
C TYR A 282 -26.44 -33.63 10.14
N GLN A 283 -26.69 -33.13 11.35
CA GLN A 283 -28.03 -32.84 11.87
C GLN A 283 -28.10 -31.35 12.30
N PRO A 284 -28.28 -30.42 11.35
CA PRO A 284 -28.29 -28.98 11.63
C PRO A 284 -29.62 -28.57 12.29
N GLY A 285 -29.75 -28.81 13.60
CA GLY A 285 -31.03 -28.57 14.28
C GLY A 285 -31.11 -28.93 15.78
N ALA A 286 -30.07 -28.69 16.58
CA ALA A 286 -30.09 -28.92 18.03
C ALA A 286 -30.77 -27.78 18.85
N VAL A 287 -31.66 -26.99 18.23
CA VAL A 287 -32.41 -25.89 18.86
C VAL A 287 -33.87 -25.96 18.39
N GLY A 288 -34.66 -26.84 19.02
CA GLY A 288 -36.01 -27.16 18.50
C GLY A 288 -37.01 -27.84 19.43
N THR A 289 -36.76 -27.97 20.75
CA THR A 289 -37.63 -28.79 21.63
C THR A 289 -37.92 -28.19 23.00
N VAL A 290 -38.38 -26.93 23.06
CA VAL A 290 -38.92 -26.29 24.27
C VAL A 290 -40.33 -25.76 24.00
N ALA A 291 -41.26 -26.65 23.62
CA ALA A 291 -42.62 -26.28 23.22
C ALA A 291 -43.71 -27.33 23.53
N GLN A 292 -43.49 -28.24 24.49
CA GLN A 292 -44.50 -29.25 24.85
C GLN A 292 -44.43 -29.67 26.34
N LEU A 293 -44.90 -28.80 27.24
CA LEU A 293 -45.12 -29.11 28.65
C LEU A 293 -46.43 -28.49 29.18
N ARG A 294 -47.57 -29.11 28.87
CA ARG A 294 -48.82 -28.88 29.61
C ARG A 294 -49.77 -30.09 29.49
N ALA A 295 -50.28 -30.54 30.65
CA ALA A 295 -51.25 -31.63 30.91
C ALA A 295 -50.69 -33.05 31.13
N GLY A 296 -51.38 -33.81 32.00
CA GLY A 296 -51.17 -35.25 32.24
C GLY A 296 -50.30 -35.58 33.46
N GLY A 297 -50.91 -36.02 34.57
CA GLY A 297 -50.19 -36.46 35.78
C GLY A 297 -49.94 -37.97 35.86
N ALA A 298 -49.38 -38.39 37.01
CA ALA A 298 -49.41 -39.76 37.54
C ALA A 298 -48.70 -40.91 36.78
N GLY A 299 -47.36 -40.79 36.67
CA GLY A 299 -46.42 -41.78 37.25
C GLY A 299 -46.32 -43.22 36.73
N ARG A 300 -45.07 -43.66 36.51
CA ARG A 300 -44.56 -45.00 36.91
C ARG A 300 -43.03 -44.95 37.09
N ARG A 301 -42.48 -45.90 37.87
CA ARG A 301 -41.04 -46.02 38.19
C ARG A 301 -40.31 -47.00 37.25
N ARG A 302 -38.98 -46.98 37.36
CA ARG A 302 -37.94 -47.89 36.80
C ARG A 302 -37.42 -47.39 35.44
N ALA A 303 -36.21 -46.84 35.32
CA ALA A 303 -34.86 -47.21 35.76
C ALA A 303 -34.11 -48.06 34.74
N PHE A 304 -32.98 -47.51 34.25
CA PHE A 304 -31.87 -48.29 33.71
C PHE A 304 -30.55 -47.75 34.26
N ARG A 305 -29.51 -48.59 34.26
CA ARG A 305 -28.29 -48.41 35.06
C ARG A 305 -27.14 -47.85 34.21
N GLN A 306 -26.21 -47.15 34.85
CA GLN A 306 -24.92 -46.78 34.23
C GLN A 306 -24.08 -48.04 33.99
N SER A 307 -23.39 -48.12 32.84
CA SER A 307 -21.95 -48.36 32.81
C SER A 307 -21.36 -48.24 31.39
N VAL A 308 -20.57 -47.17 31.20
CA VAL A 308 -19.22 -47.18 30.60
C VAL A 308 -18.96 -47.99 29.31
N PHE A 309 -18.52 -47.27 28.27
CA PHE A 309 -17.34 -47.65 27.50
C PHE A 309 -16.44 -46.42 27.31
N THR A 310 -15.13 -46.58 27.52
CA THR A 310 -14.15 -45.47 27.45
C THR A 310 -13.20 -45.61 26.26
N ALA A 311 -13.25 -44.63 25.36
CA ALA A 311 -12.19 -44.27 24.44
C ALA A 311 -12.33 -42.76 24.14
N GLY A 312 -11.27 -41.97 23.97
CA GLY A 312 -9.84 -42.32 24.07
C GLY A 312 -9.00 -41.10 23.68
N ALA A 313 -9.08 -40.02 24.46
CA ALA A 313 -8.47 -38.73 24.10
C ALA A 313 -6.93 -38.78 24.19
N GLY A 314 -6.27 -38.82 23.03
CA GLY A 314 -4.81 -38.85 22.93
C GLY A 314 -4.30 -38.22 21.62
N ALA A 315 -3.18 -37.50 21.72
CA ALA A 315 -2.48 -36.76 20.67
C ALA A 315 -3.24 -35.55 20.02
N GLY A 316 -2.50 -34.47 19.74
CA GLY A 316 -2.95 -33.34 18.92
C GLY A 316 -2.80 -31.95 19.56
N ALA A 317 -3.17 -31.77 20.83
CA ALA A 317 -3.31 -30.45 21.46
C ALA A 317 -2.02 -29.83 22.02
N ARG A 318 -0.88 -29.93 21.31
CA ARG A 318 0.39 -29.21 21.63
C ARG A 318 1.17 -28.90 20.35
N HIS A 319 0.93 -27.73 19.74
CA HIS A 319 1.83 -27.05 18.78
C HIS A 319 1.35 -25.62 18.42
N TRP A 320 0.05 -25.33 18.57
CA TRP A 320 -0.60 -24.06 18.17
C TRP A 320 -0.26 -22.80 19.00
N HIS A 321 0.90 -22.74 19.64
CA HIS A 321 1.31 -21.60 20.48
C HIS A 321 2.75 -21.09 20.24
N GLN A 322 3.40 -21.47 19.13
CA GLN A 322 4.83 -21.17 18.91
C GLN A 322 5.18 -20.46 17.58
N LEU A 323 4.19 -19.94 16.83
CA LEU A 323 4.40 -19.23 15.56
C LEU A 323 3.81 -17.80 15.51
N HIS A 324 3.55 -17.18 16.66
CA HIS A 324 3.02 -15.81 16.76
C HIS A 324 4.05 -14.75 17.21
N ALA A 325 5.34 -15.11 17.32
CA ALA A 325 6.35 -14.35 18.06
C ALA A 325 7.51 -13.77 17.21
N VAL A 326 7.39 -13.70 15.88
CA VAL A 326 8.52 -13.34 14.97
C VAL A 326 8.28 -12.04 14.16
N PHE A 327 7.04 -11.52 14.07
CA PHE A 327 6.70 -10.42 13.14
C PHE A 327 6.06 -9.18 13.78
N GLN A 328 6.39 -8.86 15.04
CA GLN A 328 6.02 -7.56 15.65
C GLN A 328 7.13 -6.99 16.56
N GLN A 329 8.13 -6.32 15.95
CA GLN A 329 8.98 -5.33 16.63
C GLN A 329 9.37 -4.19 15.67
N PRO A 330 8.77 -2.98 15.81
CA PRO A 330 9.43 -1.73 15.47
C PRO A 330 10.28 -1.25 16.66
N ALA A 331 11.32 -0.46 16.39
CA ALA A 331 12.35 -0.13 17.37
C ALA A 331 11.87 0.76 18.53
N ARG A 332 12.43 0.51 19.72
CA ARG A 332 12.73 1.53 20.73
C ARG A 332 14.16 1.33 21.24
N HIS A 333 14.87 2.43 21.46
CA HIS A 333 16.20 2.47 22.04
C HIS A 333 16.34 3.72 22.90
N ALA A 334 17.17 3.62 23.94
CA ALA A 334 17.78 4.71 24.72
C ALA A 334 16.89 5.93 25.05
N ALA A 335 16.26 5.87 26.23
CA ALA A 335 15.96 7.06 27.04
C ALA A 335 16.10 6.65 28.52
N ASP A 336 17.30 6.80 29.05
CA ASP A 336 17.68 6.42 30.42
C ASP A 336 18.65 7.47 30.99
N VAL A 337 18.08 8.51 31.62
CA VAL A 337 18.80 9.53 32.41
C VAL A 337 17.87 10.00 33.54
N ASP A 338 18.36 9.83 34.77
CA ASP A 338 18.00 10.47 36.04
C ASP A 338 16.51 10.69 36.41
N ALA A 339 16.07 9.94 37.42
CA ALA A 339 14.94 10.31 38.26
C ALA A 339 15.42 11.14 39.47
N GLY A 340 14.75 12.25 39.77
CA GLY A 340 15.13 13.12 40.88
C GLY A 340 13.99 13.98 41.46
N TYR A 341 13.68 13.72 42.73
CA TYR A 341 13.10 14.66 43.73
C TYR A 341 11.61 15.09 43.62
N HIS A 342 10.85 14.72 44.66
CA HIS A 342 9.64 15.37 45.22
C HIS A 342 10.06 16.08 46.53
N PRO A 343 9.25 16.94 47.21
CA PRO A 343 7.79 17.18 47.08
C PRO A 343 7.40 18.68 47.05
N GLY A 344 6.11 18.99 47.25
CA GLY A 344 5.64 20.30 47.76
C GLY A 344 4.31 20.80 47.16
N ASP A 345 3.25 20.82 47.99
CA ASP A 345 2.37 21.96 48.35
C ASP A 345 1.69 22.79 47.20
N ASP A 346 0.45 23.30 47.28
CA ASP A 346 -0.65 23.14 48.26
C ASP A 346 -2.01 23.65 47.68
N ASP A 347 -3.03 23.76 48.54
CA ASP A 347 -4.23 24.64 48.48
C ASP A 347 -5.48 24.27 47.60
N HIS A 348 -6.59 24.08 48.32
CA HIS A 348 -7.99 24.20 47.85
C HIS A 348 -8.58 25.56 48.27
N ALA A 349 -9.50 26.16 47.48
CA ALA A 349 -10.63 26.95 48.01
C ALA A 349 -11.72 27.30 46.96
N ALA A 350 -13.00 27.09 47.32
CA ALA A 350 -14.20 27.90 46.99
C ALA A 350 -14.59 28.15 45.49
N ASP A 351 -15.81 28.55 45.07
CA ASP A 351 -17.21 28.56 45.58
C ASP A 351 -18.14 28.92 44.38
N ALA A 352 -19.48 28.81 44.35
CA ALA A 352 -20.50 28.12 45.16
C ALA A 352 -21.84 28.10 44.35
N GLY A 353 -22.87 27.35 44.81
CA GLY A 353 -24.22 27.39 44.24
C GLY A 353 -25.20 26.43 44.96
N HIS A 354 -26.47 26.82 45.16
CA HIS A 354 -27.40 26.11 46.06
C HIS A 354 -28.88 26.12 45.60
N ALA A 355 -29.67 25.18 46.15
CA ALA A 355 -31.12 24.96 45.98
C ALA A 355 -31.61 24.58 44.55
N GLY A 356 -32.73 23.86 44.31
CA GLY A 356 -33.77 23.29 45.21
C GLY A 356 -35.12 24.04 45.15
N VAL A 357 -36.32 23.44 45.25
CA VAL A 357 -36.79 22.03 45.25
C VAL A 357 -38.36 22.03 45.21
N GLN A 358 -39.06 20.95 44.79
CA GLN A 358 -40.55 20.73 44.92
C GLN A 358 -41.51 21.72 44.18
N ARG A 359 -42.85 21.52 44.13
CA ARG A 359 -43.69 20.37 43.65
C ARG A 359 -45.18 20.76 43.48
N ASP A 360 -45.88 20.10 42.55
CA ASP A 360 -47.34 19.79 42.45
C ASP A 360 -48.48 20.87 42.52
N ALA A 361 -49.36 20.76 41.50
CA ALA A 361 -50.84 20.79 41.50
C ALA A 361 -51.69 22.07 41.77
N GLY A 362 -52.72 22.27 40.93
CA GLY A 362 -53.86 23.18 41.16
C GLY A 362 -54.72 23.44 39.91
N HIS A 363 -56.05 23.24 39.98
CA HIS A 363 -57.02 23.44 38.88
C HIS A 363 -58.09 24.50 39.24
N GLN A 364 -58.49 25.34 38.29
CA GLN A 364 -59.85 25.93 38.09
C GLN A 364 -59.88 26.58 36.69
N GLN A 365 -60.77 26.26 35.74
CA GLN A 365 -62.23 26.48 35.62
C GLN A 365 -62.68 27.93 35.36
N LEU A 366 -63.41 28.13 34.25
CA LEU A 366 -64.38 29.21 34.02
C LEU A 366 -65.49 28.74 33.03
N TRP A 367 -66.65 29.40 33.04
CA TRP A 367 -67.90 29.03 32.34
C TRP A 367 -68.20 30.09 31.22
N ASN A 368 -69.31 30.20 30.46
CA ASN A 368 -70.68 29.63 30.38
C ASN A 368 -71.25 29.96 28.94
N CYS A 369 -72.50 29.77 28.45
CA CYS A 369 -73.79 29.21 28.88
C CYS A 369 -74.70 28.94 27.63
N ALA A 370 -75.68 28.01 27.73
CA ALA A 370 -76.88 27.85 26.87
C ALA A 370 -76.67 27.51 25.36
N GLY A 371 -77.57 26.79 24.65
CA GLY A 371 -78.85 26.13 24.99
C GLY A 371 -79.39 25.38 23.75
N LYS A 372 -80.55 24.70 23.72
CA LYS A 372 -81.63 24.54 24.71
C LYS A 372 -81.85 23.04 25.04
N ARG A 373 -82.97 22.41 24.63
CA ARG A 373 -83.34 20.98 24.87
C ARG A 373 -84.38 20.50 23.85
N TYR A 374 -84.43 19.19 23.56
CA TYR A 374 -85.66 18.38 23.53
C TYR A 374 -85.33 16.89 23.81
N PHE A 375 -86.27 16.15 24.39
CA PHE A 375 -86.21 14.72 24.72
C PHE A 375 -86.62 13.84 23.50
N HIS A 376 -86.49 12.50 23.44
CA HIS A 376 -86.35 11.50 24.52
C HIS A 376 -85.69 10.17 24.06
N ARG A 377 -85.18 9.42 25.05
CA ARG A 377 -85.03 7.94 25.12
C ARG A 377 -83.77 7.32 24.46
N LEU A 378 -83.07 6.50 25.26
CA LEU A 378 -81.79 5.86 24.95
C LEU A 378 -81.97 4.52 24.22
N LEU A 379 -80.97 4.16 23.41
CA LEU A 379 -80.43 2.81 23.32
C LEU A 379 -78.90 2.89 23.50
N ALA A 380 -78.30 1.89 24.15
CA ALA A 380 -76.87 1.88 24.43
C ALA A 380 -76.07 1.27 23.27
N GLY A 381 -75.01 1.96 22.85
CA GLY A 381 -73.95 1.39 22.00
C GLY A 381 -72.76 0.94 22.86
N PRO A 382 -72.03 -0.13 22.48
CA PRO A 382 -70.84 -0.57 23.21
C PRO A 382 -69.67 0.41 23.02
N ALA A 383 -68.79 0.48 24.02
CA ALA A 383 -67.61 1.33 23.97
C ALA A 383 -66.57 0.83 22.95
N GLY A 384 -66.02 1.75 22.16
CA GLY A 384 -64.83 1.49 21.34
C GLY A 384 -63.56 1.49 22.21
N ASP A 385 -62.69 0.50 22.01
CA ASP A 385 -61.50 0.32 22.83
C ASP A 385 -60.34 1.26 22.43
N ALA A 386 -60.08 2.26 23.29
CA ALA A 386 -59.04 3.26 23.09
C ALA A 386 -57.59 2.74 23.23
N SER A 387 -57.38 1.47 23.59
CA SER A 387 -56.04 0.87 23.67
C SER A 387 -55.41 0.67 22.29
N GLN A 388 -56.20 0.23 21.30
CA GLN A 388 -55.69 -0.25 20.02
C GLN A 388 -55.18 0.86 19.07
N GLU A 389 -55.51 2.13 19.34
CA GLU A 389 -55.08 3.28 18.54
C GLU A 389 -53.72 3.85 19.00
N ARG A 390 -53.39 3.71 20.29
CA ARG A 390 -52.09 4.11 20.86
C ARG A 390 -50.93 3.25 20.37
N GLU A 391 -51.13 1.94 20.22
CA GLU A 391 -50.08 1.03 19.78
C GLU A 391 -49.68 1.30 18.31
N LYS A 392 -50.67 1.52 17.44
CA LYS A 392 -50.46 1.87 16.02
C LYS A 392 -49.75 3.22 15.84
N THR A 393 -50.08 4.22 16.66
CA THR A 393 -49.41 5.54 16.61
C THR A 393 -47.97 5.47 17.11
N MET A 394 -47.69 4.72 18.17
CA MET A 394 -46.32 4.57 18.70
C MET A 394 -45.40 3.81 17.73
N MET A 395 -45.89 2.76 17.09
CA MET A 395 -45.12 2.01 16.08
C MET A 395 -44.86 2.83 14.80
N ASN A 396 -45.84 3.62 14.33
CA ASN A 396 -45.61 4.56 13.23
C ASN A 396 -44.62 5.68 13.58
N ALA A 397 -44.58 6.14 14.83
CA ALA A 397 -43.56 7.08 15.29
C ALA A 397 -42.15 6.46 15.24
N PHE A 398 -42.00 5.21 15.69
CA PHE A 398 -40.70 4.51 15.66
C PHE A 398 -40.17 4.33 14.23
N TYR A 399 -41.00 3.90 13.28
CA TYR A 399 -40.60 3.81 11.86
C TYR A 399 -40.24 5.17 11.25
N ARG A 400 -40.91 6.27 11.63
CA ARG A 400 -40.57 7.62 11.18
C ARG A 400 -39.24 8.12 11.76
N VAL A 401 -38.96 7.86 13.03
CA VAL A 401 -37.68 8.20 13.67
C VAL A 401 -36.53 7.38 13.06
N ALA A 402 -36.73 6.08 12.82
CA ALA A 402 -35.75 5.23 12.15
C ALA A 402 -35.45 5.70 10.71
N ALA A 403 -36.48 6.10 9.95
CA ALA A 403 -36.31 6.66 8.61
C ALA A 403 -35.55 8.00 8.63
N LEU A 404 -35.87 8.90 9.57
CA LEU A 404 -35.16 10.17 9.74
C LEU A 404 -33.69 9.98 10.13
N ALA A 405 -33.40 9.04 11.03
CA ALA A 405 -32.04 8.68 11.41
C ALA A 405 -31.26 8.13 10.21
N ALA A 406 -31.88 7.28 9.37
CA ALA A 406 -31.26 6.77 8.15
C ALA A 406 -30.96 7.89 7.13
N THR A 407 -31.86 8.86 6.95
CA THR A 407 -31.60 10.01 6.04
C THR A 407 -30.53 10.96 6.58
N LEU A 408 -30.46 11.17 7.90
CA LEU A 408 -29.40 11.96 8.53
C LEU A 408 -28.02 11.28 8.38
N LEU A 409 -27.94 9.96 8.53
CA LEU A 409 -26.71 9.20 8.30
C LEU A 409 -26.26 9.21 6.82
N LEU A 410 -27.19 9.33 5.87
CA LEU A 410 -26.88 9.46 4.44
C LEU A 410 -26.44 10.88 4.03
N ALA A 411 -26.80 11.91 4.81
CA ALA A 411 -26.42 13.30 4.55
C ALA A 411 -25.00 13.67 5.07
N GLY A 412 -24.38 12.82 5.89
CA GLY A 412 -23.09 13.09 6.54
C GLY A 412 -21.86 13.09 5.61
N CYS A 413 -22.03 12.83 4.30
CA CYS A 413 -20.93 12.62 3.34
C CYS A 413 -20.85 13.67 2.21
N SER A 414 -21.26 14.93 2.47
CA SER A 414 -21.02 16.05 1.57
C SER A 414 -20.54 17.31 2.28
N HIS A 415 -19.47 17.20 3.07
CA HIS A 415 -18.74 18.36 3.57
C HIS A 415 -17.63 18.70 2.55
N SER A 416 -17.86 19.72 1.73
CA SER A 416 -16.85 20.26 0.81
C SER A 416 -15.84 21.09 1.60
N THR A 417 -14.65 20.54 1.82
CA THR A 417 -13.51 21.22 2.45
C THR A 417 -13.02 22.38 1.60
N ASP A 418 -12.81 23.57 2.19
CA ASP A 418 -12.21 24.70 1.51
C ASP A 418 -10.81 24.37 1.00
N THR A 419 -10.50 24.75 -0.24
CA THR A 419 -9.26 24.41 -0.95
C THR A 419 -8.02 25.16 -0.45
N GLU A 420 -8.12 25.94 0.64
CA GLU A 420 -6.97 26.61 1.25
C GLU A 420 -6.10 25.66 2.08
N GLU A 421 -6.68 24.61 2.70
CA GLU A 421 -5.95 23.66 3.57
C GLU A 421 -5.03 22.69 2.81
N THR A 422 -5.26 22.48 1.50
CA THR A 422 -4.49 21.50 0.69
C THR A 422 -3.21 22.06 0.06
N ARG A 423 -2.94 23.37 0.20
CA ARG A 423 -1.71 23.97 -0.34
C ARG A 423 -0.48 23.60 0.52
N PRO A 424 0.62 23.14 -0.08
CA PRO A 424 1.82 22.78 0.65
C PRO A 424 2.44 23.97 1.39
N GLN A 425 3.05 23.70 2.54
CA GLN A 425 3.78 24.68 3.33
C GLN A 425 5.28 24.35 3.37
N ALA A 426 6.10 25.39 3.51
CA ALA A 426 7.56 25.32 3.67
C ALA A 426 8.02 26.24 4.81
N TRP A 427 9.25 26.06 5.28
CA TRP A 427 9.81 26.88 6.35
C TRP A 427 10.66 28.02 5.78
N LEU A 428 10.42 29.25 6.24
CA LEU A 428 11.33 30.38 5.96
C LEU A 428 12.46 30.43 6.99
N GLN A 429 12.14 30.11 8.24
CA GLN A 429 13.06 29.94 9.36
C GLN A 429 12.42 28.98 10.38
N PRO A 430 13.17 28.38 11.31
CA PRO A 430 12.58 27.63 12.43
C PRO A 430 11.52 28.46 13.13
N GLY A 431 10.31 27.90 13.30
CA GLY A 431 9.18 28.62 13.89
C GLY A 431 8.43 29.59 12.95
N THR A 432 8.73 29.62 11.64
CA THR A 432 7.94 30.41 10.68
C THR A 432 7.75 29.67 9.35
N GLN A 433 6.51 29.29 9.07
CA GLN A 433 6.10 28.67 7.82
C GLN A 433 5.51 29.68 6.83
N VAL A 434 5.47 29.29 5.56
CA VAL A 434 4.81 29.99 4.45
C VAL A 434 4.00 28.98 3.62
N THR A 435 2.82 29.38 3.17
CA THR A 435 2.05 28.61 2.18
C THR A 435 2.62 28.87 0.79
N LEU A 436 2.82 27.84 -0.02
CA LEU A 436 3.36 28.05 -1.37
C LEU A 436 2.31 28.71 -2.28
N PRO A 437 2.74 29.60 -3.20
CA PRO A 437 1.83 30.18 -4.20
C PRO A 437 1.31 29.12 -5.18
N PRO A 438 0.24 29.40 -5.94
CA PRO A 438 -0.31 28.44 -6.91
C PRO A 438 0.73 27.88 -7.89
N PRO A 439 0.57 26.62 -8.34
CA PRO A 439 1.57 25.88 -9.10
C PRO A 439 1.74 26.34 -10.57
N GLY A 440 0.90 27.25 -11.05
CA GLY A 440 0.96 27.76 -12.42
C GLY A 440 2.04 28.83 -12.63
N ILE A 441 2.81 28.71 -13.71
CA ILE A 441 3.72 29.75 -14.19
C ILE A 441 3.58 29.99 -15.71
N THR A 442 3.86 31.21 -16.14
CA THR A 442 3.88 31.61 -17.56
C THR A 442 5.02 32.63 -17.76
N PRO A 443 5.90 32.47 -18.76
CA PRO A 443 5.97 31.34 -19.71
C PRO A 443 6.31 30.00 -19.00
N ALA A 444 5.99 28.89 -19.66
CA ALA A 444 6.33 27.56 -19.15
C ALA A 444 7.85 27.36 -19.11
N ILE A 445 8.35 26.77 -18.03
CA ILE A 445 9.77 26.57 -17.77
C ILE A 445 10.11 25.09 -17.94
N ARG A 446 11.13 24.80 -18.75
CA ARG A 446 11.73 23.47 -18.86
C ARG A 446 13.25 23.61 -18.81
N SER A 447 13.86 23.05 -17.78
CA SER A 447 15.32 23.00 -17.64
C SER A 447 15.78 21.62 -17.16
N GLN A 448 16.92 21.20 -17.70
CA GLN A 448 17.76 20.18 -17.09
C GLN A 448 18.94 20.91 -16.46
N GLN A 449 19.25 20.62 -15.20
CA GLN A 449 20.22 21.38 -14.42
C GLN A 449 20.92 20.49 -13.38
N LEU A 450 22.24 20.61 -13.27
CA LEU A 450 23.01 20.05 -12.17
C LEU A 450 22.90 21.00 -10.97
N LEU A 451 22.27 20.54 -9.90
CA LEU A 451 22.28 21.24 -8.62
C LEU A 451 23.42 20.70 -7.78
N THR A 452 24.29 21.58 -7.30
CA THR A 452 25.37 21.23 -6.36
C THR A 452 25.09 21.90 -5.02
N GLY A 453 24.60 21.12 -4.07
CA GLY A 453 24.31 21.54 -2.71
C GLY A 453 25.51 21.40 -1.79
N ARG A 454 25.71 22.38 -0.90
CA ARG A 454 26.66 22.35 0.21
C ARG A 454 25.91 22.50 1.53
N PHE A 455 26.11 21.55 2.44
CA PHE A 455 25.50 21.54 3.77
C PHE A 455 26.46 20.86 4.77
N ASN A 456 26.66 21.46 5.94
CA ASN A 456 27.57 20.97 6.99
C ASN A 456 28.97 20.52 6.49
N GLY A 457 29.51 21.24 5.50
CA GLY A 457 30.82 20.95 4.89
C GLY A 457 30.82 19.84 3.82
N GLN A 458 29.78 19.02 3.72
CA GLN A 458 29.63 18.08 2.62
C GLN A 458 29.10 18.78 1.36
N THR A 459 29.59 18.35 0.19
CA THR A 459 29.08 18.77 -1.13
C THR A 459 28.42 17.57 -1.78
N GLN A 460 27.21 17.73 -2.31
CA GLN A 460 26.47 16.68 -3.03
C GLN A 460 25.86 17.28 -4.31
N SER A 461 26.01 16.57 -5.43
CA SER A 461 25.50 17.02 -6.73
C SER A 461 24.41 16.07 -7.24
N LEU A 462 23.32 16.63 -7.76
CA LEU A 462 22.16 15.91 -8.25
C LEU A 462 21.62 16.54 -9.53
N LEU A 463 21.18 15.70 -10.47
CA LEU A 463 20.67 16.12 -11.77
C LEU A 463 19.16 16.34 -11.65
N VAL A 464 18.71 17.57 -11.83
CA VAL A 464 17.29 17.94 -11.74
C VAL A 464 16.70 18.21 -13.12
N LEU A 465 15.52 17.65 -13.34
CA LEU A 465 14.62 18.06 -14.41
C LEU A 465 13.47 18.86 -13.78
N LEU A 466 13.40 20.14 -14.14
CA LEU A 466 12.31 21.06 -13.79
C LEU A 466 11.42 21.24 -15.01
N ASN A 467 10.12 20.96 -14.86
CA ASN A 467 9.09 21.23 -15.86
C ASN A 467 7.91 21.89 -15.14
N ALA A 468 7.66 23.16 -15.42
CA ALA A 468 6.56 23.93 -14.85
C ALA A 468 5.74 24.59 -15.95
N ASP A 469 4.42 24.49 -15.87
CA ASP A 469 3.47 25.04 -16.83
C ASP A 469 2.35 25.82 -16.11
N GLY A 470 1.31 26.23 -16.83
CA GLY A 470 0.19 26.99 -16.27
C GLY A 470 -0.73 26.20 -15.33
N GLN A 471 -0.46 24.93 -15.05
CA GLN A 471 -1.28 24.04 -14.21
C GLN A 471 -0.49 23.30 -13.12
N LYS A 472 0.79 22.97 -13.36
CA LYS A 472 1.61 22.21 -12.41
C LYS A 472 3.10 22.50 -12.46
N VAL A 473 3.77 22.19 -11.35
CA VAL A 473 5.22 22.08 -11.24
C VAL A 473 5.60 20.60 -11.12
N THR A 474 6.61 20.15 -11.85
CA THR A 474 7.20 18.81 -11.73
C THR A 474 8.72 18.94 -11.56
N LEU A 475 9.25 18.36 -10.49
CA LEU A 475 10.65 18.41 -10.12
C LEU A 475 11.17 16.97 -9.89
N ALA A 476 11.92 16.44 -10.84
CA ALA A 476 12.53 15.12 -10.72
C ALA A 476 14.02 15.25 -10.36
N GLY A 477 14.43 14.73 -9.20
CA GLY A 477 15.82 14.67 -8.77
C GLY A 477 16.42 13.30 -9.05
N LEU A 478 17.47 13.27 -9.88
CA LEU A 478 18.25 12.08 -10.21
C LEU A 478 19.65 12.16 -9.58
N SER A 479 20.27 11.01 -9.32
CA SER A 479 21.70 10.95 -9.01
C SER A 479 22.55 11.32 -10.22
N SER A 480 23.84 11.55 -9.99
CA SER A 480 24.89 11.68 -11.02
C SER A 480 24.93 10.53 -12.04
N VAL A 481 24.28 9.39 -11.75
CA VAL A 481 24.24 8.19 -12.60
C VAL A 481 22.79 7.78 -12.93
N GLY A 482 21.87 8.75 -12.95
CA GLY A 482 20.52 8.62 -13.50
C GLY A 482 19.48 7.92 -12.61
N ILE A 483 19.83 7.56 -11.38
CA ILE A 483 18.87 6.92 -10.45
C ILE A 483 17.93 7.98 -9.91
N ARG A 484 16.62 7.84 -10.11
CA ARG A 484 15.61 8.76 -9.56
C ARG A 484 15.61 8.68 -8.03
N LEU A 485 16.07 9.74 -7.37
CA LEU A 485 16.11 9.88 -5.92
C LEU A 485 14.75 10.33 -5.40
N PHE A 486 14.15 11.34 -6.05
CA PHE A 486 12.81 11.83 -5.75
C PHE A 486 12.08 12.32 -7.01
N LEU A 487 10.75 12.33 -6.94
CA LEU A 487 9.86 13.09 -7.81
C LEU A 487 8.90 13.90 -6.93
N ALA A 488 8.86 15.21 -7.11
CA ALA A 488 7.85 16.08 -6.51
C ALA A 488 6.99 16.67 -7.63
N THR A 489 5.68 16.44 -7.57
CA THR A 489 4.69 17.09 -8.44
C THR A 489 3.80 17.96 -7.57
N TYR A 490 3.59 19.22 -7.96
CA TYR A 490 2.66 20.12 -7.29
C TYR A 490 1.65 20.62 -8.31
N ASP A 491 0.37 20.33 -8.06
CA ASP A 491 -0.77 20.78 -8.86
C ASP A 491 -1.92 21.23 -7.95
N ASN A 492 -3.08 21.54 -8.53
CA ASN A 492 -4.26 22.05 -7.82
C ASN A 492 -4.86 21.06 -6.79
N THR A 493 -4.39 19.80 -6.74
CA THR A 493 -4.80 18.81 -5.73
C THR A 493 -3.87 18.73 -4.53
N GLY A 494 -2.71 19.40 -4.56
CA GLY A 494 -1.69 19.39 -3.51
C GLY A 494 -0.31 18.94 -4.00
N ILE A 495 0.59 18.62 -3.07
CA ILE A 495 1.93 18.11 -3.38
C ILE A 495 1.98 16.58 -3.31
N HIS A 496 2.43 15.95 -4.39
CA HIS A 496 2.63 14.51 -4.53
C HIS A 496 4.13 14.21 -4.58
N THR A 497 4.64 13.47 -3.60
CA THR A 497 6.08 13.22 -3.44
C THR A 497 6.40 11.73 -3.44
N GLU A 498 7.09 11.26 -4.48
CA GLU A 498 7.67 9.90 -4.52
C GLU A 498 9.15 10.00 -4.15
N GLN A 499 9.51 9.58 -2.93
CA GLN A 499 10.91 9.46 -2.51
C GLN A 499 11.36 8.00 -2.65
N SER A 500 12.37 7.75 -3.49
CA SER A 500 12.85 6.40 -3.81
C SER A 500 14.03 5.96 -2.92
N VAL A 501 14.72 6.90 -2.27
CA VAL A 501 15.78 6.64 -1.28
C VAL A 501 15.64 7.63 -0.13
N VAL A 502 15.63 7.14 1.12
CA VAL A 502 15.66 8.01 2.31
C VAL A 502 17.07 8.57 2.49
N MET A 503 17.25 9.86 2.20
CA MET A 503 18.49 10.59 2.38
C MET A 503 18.35 11.58 3.55
N PRO A 504 18.88 11.29 4.75
CA PRO A 504 18.63 12.07 5.96
C PRO A 504 19.30 13.46 6.00
N GLN A 505 19.99 13.86 4.92
CA GLN A 505 20.65 15.17 4.79
C GLN A 505 20.01 16.09 3.73
N LEU A 506 19.03 15.61 2.94
CA LEU A 506 18.32 16.47 1.99
C LEU A 506 17.19 17.25 2.68
N PRO A 507 16.96 18.52 2.32
CA PRO A 507 15.76 19.23 2.74
C PRO A 507 14.48 18.52 2.29
N PRO A 508 13.36 18.64 3.03
CA PRO A 508 12.07 18.09 2.60
C PRO A 508 11.67 18.58 1.20
N ALA A 509 10.96 17.75 0.43
CA ALA A 509 10.59 18.08 -0.95
C ALA A 509 9.78 19.40 -1.08
N SER A 510 8.97 19.76 -0.08
CA SER A 510 8.29 21.06 -0.04
C SER A 510 9.24 22.25 0.14
N GLN A 511 10.37 22.07 0.83
CA GLN A 511 11.41 23.08 0.99
C GLN A 511 12.19 23.29 -0.33
N VAL A 512 12.56 22.20 -1.00
CA VAL A 512 13.23 22.28 -2.32
C VAL A 512 12.30 22.92 -3.36
N LEU A 513 11.00 22.56 -3.34
CA LEU A 513 9.98 23.20 -4.16
C LEU A 513 9.83 24.69 -3.81
N ALA A 514 9.88 25.08 -2.53
CA ALA A 514 9.83 26.47 -2.11
C ALA A 514 11.01 27.28 -2.67
N ASP A 515 12.24 26.78 -2.60
CA ASP A 515 13.43 27.44 -3.15
C ASP A 515 13.35 27.58 -4.69
N VAL A 516 12.84 26.56 -5.39
CA VAL A 516 12.60 26.59 -6.84
C VAL A 516 11.49 27.59 -7.21
N MET A 517 10.40 27.66 -6.43
CA MET A 517 9.33 28.62 -6.67
C MET A 517 9.75 30.05 -6.28
N LEU A 518 10.57 30.23 -5.24
CA LEU A 518 11.08 31.52 -4.79
C LEU A 518 12.12 32.10 -5.76
N SER A 519 12.81 31.24 -6.53
CA SER A 519 13.72 31.66 -7.60
C SER A 519 13.01 31.99 -8.92
N HIS A 520 11.91 31.32 -9.27
CA HIS A 520 11.29 31.49 -10.60
C HIS A 520 9.96 32.29 -10.64
N TRP A 521 9.15 32.31 -9.58
CA TRP A 521 7.83 32.98 -9.62
C TRP A 521 7.97 34.51 -9.51
N PRO A 522 7.01 35.29 -10.03
CA PRO A 522 7.00 36.74 -9.88
C PRO A 522 6.73 37.17 -8.42
N LEU A 523 7.19 38.36 -8.06
CA LEU A 523 6.95 38.96 -6.72
C LEU A 523 5.48 38.94 -6.31
N SER A 524 4.57 39.20 -7.25
CA SER A 524 3.12 39.26 -7.02
C SER A 524 2.50 37.93 -6.57
N ALA A 525 3.13 36.79 -6.88
CA ALA A 525 2.68 35.48 -6.38
C ALA A 525 3.09 35.27 -4.91
N TRP A 526 4.25 35.77 -4.51
CA TRP A 526 4.83 35.58 -3.17
C TRP A 526 4.37 36.61 -2.15
N GLN A 527 4.22 37.88 -2.53
CA GLN A 527 3.80 38.98 -1.65
C GLN A 527 2.55 38.68 -0.79
N PRO A 528 1.45 38.07 -1.30
CA PRO A 528 0.28 37.76 -0.48
C PRO A 528 0.47 36.54 0.45
N GLN A 529 1.50 35.71 0.24
CA GLN A 529 1.78 34.53 1.07
C GLN A 529 2.71 34.83 2.25
N LEU A 530 3.53 35.89 2.15
CA LEU A 530 4.56 36.20 3.15
C LEU A 530 3.97 36.65 4.50
N PRO A 531 4.47 36.14 5.64
CA PRO A 531 4.01 36.59 6.96
C PRO A 531 4.29 38.08 7.20
N LYS A 532 3.50 38.70 8.08
CA LYS A 532 3.62 40.15 8.40
C LYS A 532 5.05 40.50 8.82
N GLY A 533 5.58 41.59 8.24
CA GLY A 533 6.93 42.09 8.49
C GLY A 533 8.03 41.49 7.60
N TRP A 534 7.79 40.37 6.91
CA TRP A 534 8.75 39.85 5.94
C TRP A 534 8.83 40.73 4.69
N THR A 535 10.02 40.84 4.11
CA THR A 535 10.24 41.59 2.87
C THR A 535 10.99 40.77 1.84
N LEU A 536 10.50 40.80 0.59
CA LEU A 536 11.12 40.16 -0.56
C LEU A 536 11.49 41.24 -1.57
N LYS A 537 12.79 41.49 -1.75
CA LYS A 537 13.34 42.46 -2.70
C LYS A 537 13.87 41.73 -3.93
N ASP A 538 13.66 42.29 -5.11
CA ASP A 538 14.07 41.71 -6.39
C ASP A 538 14.74 42.78 -7.25
N THR A 539 15.89 42.46 -7.83
CA THR A 539 16.67 43.28 -8.76
C THR A 539 17.17 42.38 -9.89
N ASP A 540 17.62 42.94 -11.02
CA ASP A 540 17.95 42.13 -12.22
C ASP A 540 18.92 40.97 -11.94
N THR A 541 19.88 41.16 -11.04
CA THR A 541 20.92 40.19 -10.68
C THR A 541 20.67 39.43 -9.37
N ARG A 542 19.68 39.83 -8.54
CA ARG A 542 19.54 39.31 -7.17
C ARG A 542 18.10 39.35 -6.64
N ARG A 543 17.73 38.36 -5.83
CA ARG A 543 16.53 38.37 -4.98
C ARG A 543 16.92 38.12 -3.53
N GLU A 544 16.37 38.91 -2.60
CA GLU A 544 16.64 38.81 -1.17
C GLU A 544 15.34 38.69 -0.37
N LEU A 545 15.19 37.59 0.37
CA LEU A 545 14.16 37.43 1.40
C LEU A 545 14.74 37.81 2.75
N ARG A 546 14.08 38.73 3.45
CA ARG A 546 14.46 39.22 4.79
C ARG A 546 13.32 39.06 5.79
N ASN A 547 13.68 38.68 7.01
CA ASN A 547 12.74 38.54 8.12
C ASN A 547 12.34 39.93 8.69
N PRO A 548 11.42 39.99 9.67
CA PRO A 548 10.98 41.27 10.28
C PRO A 548 12.10 42.10 10.93
N ASP A 549 13.19 41.47 11.37
CA ASP A 549 14.38 42.14 11.92
C ASP A 549 15.30 42.73 10.82
N GLY A 550 14.91 42.60 9.55
CA GLY A 550 15.71 42.98 8.38
C GLY A 550 16.85 42.01 8.04
N LYS A 551 17.01 40.92 8.80
CA LYS A 551 18.06 39.91 8.62
C LYS A 551 17.83 39.13 7.33
N LEU A 552 18.90 38.93 6.55
CA LEU A 552 18.87 38.14 5.32
C LEU A 552 18.65 36.66 5.64
N VAL A 553 17.65 36.06 4.99
CA VAL A 553 17.24 34.66 5.15
C VAL A 553 17.62 33.88 3.90
N THR A 554 17.03 34.22 2.76
CA THR A 554 17.37 33.65 1.45
C THR A 554 17.98 34.71 0.55
N GLU A 555 19.11 34.39 -0.08
CA GLU A 555 19.72 35.16 -1.17
C GLU A 555 19.71 34.31 -2.44
N ILE A 556 19.26 34.86 -3.56
CA ILE A 556 19.25 34.20 -4.86
C ILE A 556 19.98 35.10 -5.85
N VAL A 557 20.96 34.55 -6.56
CA VAL A 557 21.76 35.28 -7.56
C VAL A 557 21.40 34.78 -8.95
N TYR A 558 21.24 35.70 -9.89
CA TYR A 558 20.79 35.46 -11.26
C TYR A 558 21.84 35.88 -12.28
N LEU A 559 21.87 35.15 -13.40
CA LEU A 559 22.60 35.52 -14.60
C LEU A 559 21.60 35.85 -15.71
N GLN A 560 21.94 36.82 -16.56
CA GLN A 560 21.21 37.09 -17.80
C GLN A 560 21.87 36.31 -18.93
N ARG A 561 21.15 35.40 -19.57
CA ARG A 561 21.68 34.49 -20.60
C ARG A 561 20.62 34.26 -21.68
N ASN A 562 21.00 34.42 -22.95
CA ASN A 562 20.11 34.24 -24.11
C ASN A 562 18.77 35.01 -24.00
N GLY A 563 18.79 36.19 -23.37
CA GLY A 563 17.60 37.03 -23.12
C GLY A 563 16.71 36.57 -21.96
N LYS A 564 17.13 35.59 -21.16
CA LYS A 564 16.43 35.08 -19.98
C LYS A 564 17.21 35.38 -18.69
N ARG A 565 16.47 35.60 -17.60
CA ARG A 565 17.01 35.74 -16.23
C ARG A 565 16.94 34.38 -15.54
N GLU A 566 18.10 33.76 -15.31
CA GLU A 566 18.21 32.39 -14.81
C GLU A 566 18.94 32.37 -13.45
N PRO A 567 18.38 31.76 -12.39
CA PRO A 567 19.04 31.66 -11.08
C PRO A 567 20.25 30.72 -11.15
N ILE A 568 21.42 31.20 -10.72
CA ILE A 568 22.67 30.44 -10.70
C ILE A 568 23.09 30.00 -9.29
N SER A 569 22.52 30.61 -8.25
CA SER A 569 22.84 30.31 -6.85
C SER A 569 21.68 30.64 -5.92
N ILE A 570 21.43 29.77 -4.93
CA ILE A 570 20.52 29.99 -3.80
C ILE A 570 21.30 29.77 -2.51
N ALA A 571 21.42 30.79 -1.66
CA ALA A 571 22.02 30.71 -0.32
C ALA A 571 20.92 30.86 0.73
N GLN A 572 20.82 29.89 1.64
CA GLN A 572 19.83 29.85 2.70
C GLN A 572 20.55 30.03 4.05
N HIS A 573 20.64 31.27 4.51
CA HIS A 573 21.49 31.67 5.63
C HIS A 573 21.02 31.12 6.98
N VAL A 574 19.71 30.87 7.15
CA VAL A 574 19.15 30.31 8.39
C VAL A 574 19.39 28.80 8.49
N PHE A 575 19.11 28.06 7.41
CA PHE A 575 19.31 26.61 7.35
C PHE A 575 20.73 26.19 6.93
N LYS A 576 21.64 27.16 6.71
CA LYS A 576 23.08 26.97 6.45
C LYS A 576 23.41 26.07 5.26
N TYR A 577 22.62 26.15 4.19
CA TYR A 577 22.92 25.49 2.92
C TYR A 577 23.11 26.48 1.77
N HIS A 578 23.89 26.07 0.78
CA HIS A 578 24.12 26.80 -0.47
C HIS A 578 23.95 25.85 -1.65
N ILE A 579 23.15 26.24 -2.64
CA ILE A 579 22.89 25.47 -3.86
C ILE A 579 23.44 26.27 -5.03
N THR A 580 24.37 25.70 -5.77
CA THR A 580 24.81 26.21 -7.08
C THR A 580 24.00 25.52 -8.19
N ILE A 581 23.52 26.29 -9.17
CA ILE A 581 22.68 25.82 -10.27
C ILE A 581 23.47 25.93 -11.57
N GLN A 582 23.68 24.81 -12.26
CA GLN A 582 24.32 24.76 -13.58
C GLN A 582 23.36 24.15 -14.59
N TYR A 583 22.93 24.95 -15.58
CA TYR A 583 22.05 24.49 -16.65
C TYR A 583 22.80 23.57 -17.64
N LEU A 584 22.09 22.58 -18.17
CA LEU A 584 22.60 21.56 -19.09
C LEU A 584 21.69 21.49 -20.32
N GLY A 585 22.22 21.78 -21.51
CA GLY A 585 21.48 21.75 -22.78
C GLY A 585 21.39 23.09 -23.51
N ASP A 586 22.46 23.89 -23.48
CA ASP A 586 22.79 24.84 -24.55
C ASP A 586 23.69 24.14 -25.60
#